data_AF-A0A9X3EXI9-F1
#
_entry.id   AF-A0A9X3EXI9-F1
#
_cell.length_a   1.000
_cell.length_b   1.000
_cell.length_c   1.000
_cell.angle_alpha   90.00
_cell.angle_beta   90.00
_cell.angle_gamma   90.00
#
_symmetry.space_group_name_H-M   'P 1'
#
loop_
_entity.id
_entity.type
_entity.pdbx_description
1 polymer ?
#
loop_
_entity_poly.entity_id
_entity_poly.type
_entity_poly.pdbx_seq_one_letter_code
_entity_poly.pdbx_strand_id
1 'polypeptide(L)'
;MPLLRLFVPLTLVFALACDKATPATPALTPPPAAIPSDEPPAAEPAPAAAAAPREPAIAPATPEPAPVEVAAAPSGPRKVLVLGDSLAATGFGAMLEKKLDEHPDIECFRKAKSATGLARPDFYDWESEAKKAVEQRKPDLVVVIMGGNDGQDLTTKSGKGKRVAWKSDGWNDAYKARVAEFLSEISADGRKVLWLGLPRTGTTSSNRS
;
A
#
# COMPACT_ATOMS: atom_id res chain seq x y z
N MET A 1 25.99 -9.96 -30.68
CA MET A 1 25.18 -8.72 -30.85
C MET A 1 24.11 -9.02 -31.89
N PRO A 2 22.81 -8.68 -31.71
CA PRO A 2 22.17 -7.94 -30.63
C PRO A 2 21.02 -8.68 -29.90
N LEU A 3 20.69 -8.11 -28.74
CA LEU A 3 19.52 -8.35 -27.87
C LEU A 3 18.20 -8.02 -28.59
N LEU A 4 17.16 -8.83 -28.38
CA LEU A 4 15.77 -8.41 -28.59
C LEU A 4 15.10 -8.22 -27.21
N ARG A 5 15.11 -6.98 -26.73
CA ARG A 5 14.33 -6.54 -25.56
C ARG A 5 12.87 -6.43 -26.00
N LEU A 6 12.01 -7.32 -25.50
CA LEU A 6 10.57 -7.20 -25.67
C LEU A 6 10.05 -6.15 -24.68
N PHE A 7 9.83 -4.95 -25.19
CA PHE A 7 9.10 -3.87 -24.54
C PHE A 7 7.60 -4.21 -24.55
N VAL A 8 6.96 -4.23 -23.38
CA VAL A 8 5.49 -4.25 -23.25
C VAL A 8 5.04 -2.87 -22.77
N PRO A 9 4.21 -2.13 -23.52
CA PRO A 9 3.80 -0.78 -23.12
C PRO A 9 2.68 -0.80 -22.08
N LEU A 10 2.92 -0.10 -20.96
CA LEU A 10 1.95 0.27 -19.95
C LEU A 10 1.02 1.36 -20.52
N THR A 11 -0.24 1.01 -20.78
CA THR A 11 -1.23 1.97 -21.29
C THR A 11 -1.88 2.74 -20.14
N LEU A 12 -1.82 4.06 -20.29
CA LEU A 12 -2.29 5.14 -19.43
C LEU A 12 -3.80 5.37 -19.57
N VAL A 13 -4.50 5.73 -18.49
CA VAL A 13 -5.76 6.50 -18.58
C VAL A 13 -5.70 7.66 -17.59
N PHE A 14 -5.57 8.87 -18.14
CA PHE A 14 -5.77 10.16 -17.48
C PHE A 14 -7.05 10.78 -18.06
N ALA A 15 -7.86 11.42 -17.22
CA ALA A 15 -8.86 12.39 -17.65
C ALA A 15 -8.60 13.71 -16.91
N LEU A 16 -8.35 14.76 -17.71
CA LEU A 16 -8.12 16.15 -17.32
C LEU A 16 -9.45 16.90 -17.21
N ALA A 17 -9.52 17.90 -16.35
CA ALA A 17 -10.08 19.21 -16.72
C ALA A 17 -9.48 20.31 -15.82
N CYS A 18 -8.93 21.32 -16.48
CA CYS A 18 -8.44 22.58 -15.92
C CYS A 18 -9.60 23.46 -15.45
N ASP A 19 -9.34 24.32 -14.45
CA ASP A 19 -9.63 25.74 -14.62
C ASP A 19 -8.60 26.59 -13.84
N LYS A 20 -8.19 27.71 -14.44
CA LYS A 20 -7.12 28.59 -13.97
C LYS A 20 -7.72 29.75 -13.19
N ALA A 21 -7.22 30.04 -11.99
CA ALA A 21 -7.03 31.42 -11.53
C ALA A 21 -6.14 31.49 -10.27
N THR A 22 -5.20 32.44 -10.29
CA THR A 22 -4.40 32.99 -9.17
C THR A 22 -4.44 34.51 -9.45
N PRO A 23 -4.45 35.44 -8.46
CA PRO A 23 -3.57 35.41 -7.29
C PRO A 23 -4.14 35.93 -5.95
N ALA A 24 -3.25 35.82 -4.95
CA ALA A 24 -3.06 36.70 -3.79
C ALA A 24 -3.60 36.23 -2.43
N THR A 25 -2.64 36.02 -1.51
CA THR A 25 -2.81 36.07 -0.06
C THR A 25 -2.37 37.47 0.41
N PRO A 26 -2.97 38.03 1.46
CA PRO A 26 -2.24 38.07 2.72
C PRO A 26 -3.04 37.50 3.90
N ALA A 27 -2.30 37.06 4.92
CA ALA A 27 -2.76 36.40 6.13
C ALA A 27 -3.65 37.29 7.02
N LEU A 28 -4.52 36.67 7.84
CA LEU A 28 -4.83 36.99 9.25
C LEU A 28 -5.89 35.99 9.82
N THR A 29 -5.72 35.61 11.09
CA THR A 29 -6.45 34.60 11.90
C THR A 29 -7.79 35.11 12.56
N PRO A 30 -8.65 34.25 13.17
CA PRO A 30 -10.15 34.29 13.23
C PRO A 30 -10.75 34.80 14.59
N PRO A 31 -12.01 34.54 15.08
CA PRO A 31 -13.32 33.96 14.60
C PRO A 31 -14.55 34.87 15.01
N PRO A 32 -15.80 34.42 15.41
CA PRO A 32 -16.82 33.48 14.90
C PRO A 32 -18.22 34.14 14.58
N ALA A 33 -19.16 33.46 13.89
CA ALA A 33 -20.62 33.41 14.20
C ALA A 33 -21.54 32.99 13.03
N ALA A 34 -22.42 32.02 13.31
CA ALA A 34 -23.84 31.86 12.93
C ALA A 34 -24.32 31.70 11.45
N ILE A 35 -25.06 30.59 11.28
CA ILE A 35 -25.93 30.04 10.22
C ILE A 35 -27.16 30.95 9.90
N PRO A 36 -27.85 30.85 8.73
CA PRO A 36 -28.86 29.80 8.53
C PRO A 36 -29.11 29.28 7.09
N SER A 37 -29.82 28.15 7.06
CA SER A 37 -30.39 27.38 5.94
C SER A 37 -31.38 28.13 5.04
N ASP A 38 -31.56 27.64 3.81
CA ASP A 38 -32.87 27.59 3.14
C ASP A 38 -32.91 26.43 2.11
N GLU A 39 -34.02 25.69 2.09
CA GLU A 39 -34.35 24.52 1.24
C GLU A 39 -35.27 24.96 0.05
N PRO A 40 -35.77 24.10 -0.88
CA PRO A 40 -35.92 24.43 -2.31
C PRO A 40 -37.39 24.57 -2.76
N PRO A 41 -37.66 24.73 -4.07
CA PRO A 41 -38.77 23.97 -4.64
C PRO A 41 -38.52 23.36 -6.04
N ALA A 42 -38.85 22.06 -6.11
CA ALA A 42 -39.63 21.28 -7.09
C ALA A 42 -39.75 21.66 -8.60
N ALA A 43 -39.29 20.70 -9.43
CA ALA A 43 -40.02 19.88 -10.43
C ALA A 43 -40.59 20.45 -11.78
N GLU A 44 -39.93 20.02 -12.88
CA GLU A 44 -40.40 19.32 -14.14
C GLU A 44 -41.59 19.83 -15.01
N PRO A 45 -41.69 19.52 -16.34
CA PRO A 45 -41.44 18.18 -16.97
C PRO A 45 -40.79 18.11 -18.39
N ALA A 46 -40.49 16.87 -18.80
CA ALA A 46 -39.99 16.38 -20.11
C ALA A 46 -41.07 16.36 -21.24
N PRO A 47 -40.74 16.06 -22.54
CA PRO A 47 -40.62 14.66 -23.01
C PRO A 47 -39.58 14.44 -24.17
N ALA A 48 -38.77 13.36 -24.14
CA ALA A 48 -38.93 12.04 -24.79
C ALA A 48 -38.53 11.92 -26.27
N ALA A 49 -37.54 11.07 -26.57
CA ALA A 49 -37.53 10.17 -27.74
C ALA A 49 -36.50 9.05 -27.55
N ALA A 50 -36.95 7.82 -27.78
CA ALA A 50 -36.34 6.55 -27.43
C ALA A 50 -35.29 6.04 -28.45
N ALA A 51 -34.35 5.22 -27.98
CA ALA A 51 -33.67 4.21 -28.80
C ALA A 51 -33.41 2.96 -27.94
N ALA A 52 -33.80 1.81 -28.49
CA ALA A 52 -34.00 0.52 -27.82
C ALA A 52 -32.69 -0.26 -27.48
N PRO A 53 -32.78 -1.31 -26.64
CA PRO A 53 -31.65 -2.02 -26.04
C PRO A 53 -30.91 -2.96 -27.01
N ARG A 54 -29.57 -3.02 -26.90
CA ARG A 54 -28.75 -4.11 -27.48
C ARG A 54 -28.37 -5.08 -26.36
N GLU A 55 -28.79 -6.34 -26.50
CA GLU A 55 -28.37 -7.47 -25.66
C GLU A 55 -26.85 -7.75 -25.80
N PRO A 56 -26.22 -8.35 -24.77
CA PRO A 56 -24.77 -8.39 -24.59
C PRO A 56 -24.09 -9.47 -25.44
N ALA A 57 -23.01 -9.08 -26.12
CA ALA A 57 -22.10 -10.02 -26.75
C ALA A 57 -21.26 -10.73 -25.68
N ILE A 58 -21.35 -12.05 -25.66
CA ILE A 58 -20.63 -12.97 -24.76
C ILE A 58 -19.14 -12.87 -25.08
N ALA A 59 -18.34 -12.37 -24.13
CA ALA A 59 -16.88 -12.40 -24.21
C ALA A 59 -16.36 -13.83 -23.97
N PRO A 60 -15.32 -14.29 -24.71
CA PRO A 60 -14.73 -15.61 -24.47
C PRO A 60 -14.07 -15.67 -23.09
N ALA A 61 -14.28 -16.79 -22.40
CA ALA A 61 -13.73 -17.07 -21.08
C ALA A 61 -12.20 -17.00 -21.07
N THR A 62 -11.67 -16.17 -20.17
CA THR A 62 -10.24 -16.15 -19.81
C THR A 62 -9.83 -17.54 -19.30
N PRO A 63 -8.75 -18.16 -19.82
CA PRO A 63 -8.28 -19.44 -19.30
C PRO A 63 -7.84 -19.32 -17.84
N GLU A 64 -8.27 -20.29 -17.05
CA GLU A 64 -7.91 -20.49 -15.64
C GLU A 64 -6.38 -20.61 -15.50
N PRO A 65 -5.75 -19.91 -14.54
CA PRO A 65 -4.30 -19.98 -14.38
C PRO A 65 -3.90 -21.40 -13.98
N ALA A 66 -2.94 -21.97 -14.73
CA ALA A 66 -2.41 -23.30 -14.46
C ALA A 66 -1.86 -23.42 -13.02
N PRO A 67 -1.98 -24.58 -12.37
CA PRO A 67 -1.47 -24.81 -11.02
C PRO A 67 0.03 -24.49 -10.94
N VAL A 68 0.41 -23.63 -10.00
CA VAL A 68 1.81 -23.41 -9.64
C VAL A 68 2.39 -24.72 -9.11
N GLU A 69 3.37 -25.27 -9.83
CA GLU A 69 4.08 -26.49 -9.48
C GLU A 69 4.71 -26.32 -8.09
N VAL A 70 4.23 -27.10 -7.12
CA VAL A 70 4.65 -27.01 -5.73
C VAL A 70 6.02 -27.67 -5.64
N ALA A 71 7.07 -26.85 -5.60
CA ALA A 71 8.42 -27.30 -5.28
C ALA A 71 8.41 -28.20 -4.03
N ALA A 72 9.21 -29.27 -4.08
CA ALA A 72 9.28 -30.35 -3.10
C ALA A 72 9.16 -29.84 -1.65
N ALA A 73 8.32 -30.53 -0.86
CA ALA A 73 8.05 -30.17 0.53
C ALA A 73 9.37 -30.11 1.32
N PRO A 74 9.61 -29.02 2.07
CA PRO A 74 10.83 -28.88 2.85
C PRO A 74 10.90 -29.94 3.95
N SER A 75 12.11 -30.40 4.26
CA SER A 75 12.37 -31.45 5.25
C SER A 75 12.30 -30.96 6.72
N GLY A 76 11.48 -29.95 7.01
CA GLY A 76 11.35 -29.31 8.31
C GLY A 76 10.21 -28.27 8.33
N PRO A 77 9.86 -27.72 9.50
CA PRO A 77 8.79 -26.76 9.61
C PRO A 77 9.08 -25.53 8.75
N ARG A 78 8.04 -25.03 8.10
CA ARG A 78 8.06 -23.81 7.29
C ARG A 78 8.29 -22.60 8.18
N LYS A 79 9.31 -21.81 7.84
CA LYS A 79 9.65 -20.62 8.61
C LYS A 79 8.98 -19.39 8.04
N VAL A 80 8.19 -18.72 8.87
CA VAL A 80 7.49 -17.48 8.51
C VAL A 80 8.04 -16.33 9.34
N LEU A 81 8.48 -15.26 8.66
CA LEU A 81 8.90 -14.02 9.31
C LEU A 81 7.87 -12.92 9.05
N VAL A 82 7.24 -12.42 10.10
CA VAL A 82 6.33 -11.27 10.03
C VAL A 82 7.08 -10.00 10.38
N LEU A 83 7.14 -9.04 9.45
CA LEU A 83 7.73 -7.72 9.61
C LEU A 83 6.63 -6.66 9.54
N GLY A 84 6.66 -5.64 10.41
CA GLY A 84 5.71 -4.55 10.22
C GLY A 84 5.58 -3.48 11.30
N ASP A 85 4.65 -2.57 11.04
CA ASP A 85 4.36 -1.39 11.85
C ASP A 85 3.41 -1.70 13.02
N SER A 86 2.61 -0.72 13.44
CA SER A 86 1.62 -0.87 14.51
C SER A 86 0.64 -2.02 14.27
N LEU A 87 0.27 -2.32 13.02
CA LEU A 87 -0.68 -3.41 12.73
C LEU A 87 -0.04 -4.78 12.94
N ALA A 88 1.24 -4.94 12.61
CA ALA A 88 2.03 -6.12 12.99
C ALA A 88 2.34 -6.16 14.49
N ALA A 89 2.55 -5.00 15.12
CA ALA A 89 2.94 -4.93 16.53
C ALA A 89 1.79 -5.31 17.46
N THR A 90 0.57 -5.00 17.06
CA THR A 90 -0.64 -5.12 17.89
C THR A 90 -1.58 -6.21 17.36
N GLY A 91 -2.89 -6.04 17.55
CA GLY A 91 -3.89 -7.11 17.51
C GLY A 91 -3.80 -8.04 16.30
N PHE A 92 -3.66 -7.50 15.08
CA PHE A 92 -3.62 -8.33 13.88
C PHE A 92 -2.36 -9.19 13.80
N GLY A 93 -1.16 -8.59 13.94
CA GLY A 93 0.09 -9.34 13.86
C GLY A 93 0.24 -10.37 14.98
N ALA A 94 -0.19 -10.04 16.21
CA ALA A 94 -0.19 -11.00 17.32
C ALA A 94 -1.16 -12.16 17.09
N MET A 95 -2.34 -11.89 16.53
CA MET A 95 -3.31 -12.93 16.17
C MET A 95 -2.80 -13.82 15.03
N LEU A 96 -2.16 -13.22 14.01
CA LEU A 96 -1.55 -13.96 12.90
C LEU A 96 -0.43 -14.89 13.39
N GLU A 97 0.48 -14.38 14.24
CA GLU A 97 1.54 -15.18 14.86
C GLU A 97 0.95 -16.37 15.62
N LYS A 98 -0.01 -16.12 16.52
CA LYS A 98 -0.70 -17.18 17.26
C LYS A 98 -1.34 -18.22 16.34
N LYS A 99 -1.98 -17.79 15.26
CA LYS A 99 -2.64 -18.69 14.29
C LYS A 99 -1.64 -19.53 13.51
N LEU A 100 -0.47 -18.98 13.19
CA LEU A 100 0.60 -19.72 12.52
C LEU A 100 1.25 -20.73 13.48
N ASP A 101 1.48 -20.36 14.73
CA ASP A 101 2.05 -21.24 15.76
C ASP A 101 1.11 -22.39 16.18
N GLU A 102 -0.20 -22.30 15.89
CA GLU A 102 -1.15 -23.41 16.04
C GLU A 102 -0.86 -24.56 15.05
N HIS A 103 -0.10 -24.32 13.99
CA HIS A 103 0.29 -25.34 13.02
C HIS A 103 1.65 -25.96 13.39
N PRO A 104 1.74 -27.29 13.58
CA PRO A 104 2.99 -27.95 14.01
C PRO A 104 4.12 -27.86 12.96
N ASP A 105 3.75 -27.66 11.69
CA ASP A 105 4.69 -27.56 10.57
C ASP A 105 5.10 -26.11 10.26
N ILE A 106 4.77 -25.13 11.10
CA ILE A 106 5.10 -23.73 10.91
C ILE A 106 5.83 -23.19 12.13
N GLU A 107 6.93 -22.47 11.89
CA GLU A 107 7.65 -21.70 12.90
C GLU A 107 7.50 -20.22 12.55
N CYS A 108 6.74 -19.47 13.35
CA CYS A 108 6.51 -18.05 13.12
C CYS A 108 7.43 -17.18 13.99
N PHE A 109 7.98 -16.13 13.39
CA PHE A 109 8.71 -15.09 14.09
C PHE A 109 8.15 -13.73 13.74
N ARG A 110 7.78 -12.94 14.74
CA ARG A 110 7.32 -11.57 14.51
C ARG A 110 8.32 -10.53 14.99
N LYS A 111 8.66 -9.61 14.08
CA LYS A 111 9.44 -8.41 14.37
C LYS A 111 8.64 -7.19 13.96
N ALA A 112 8.15 -6.46 14.95
CA ALA A 112 7.26 -5.34 14.72
C ALA A 112 7.62 -4.13 15.58
N LYS A 113 7.39 -2.93 15.04
CA LYS A 113 7.61 -1.67 15.75
C LYS A 113 6.52 -0.67 15.42
N SER A 114 5.71 -0.32 16.42
CA SER A 114 4.64 0.67 16.28
C SER A 114 5.17 2.05 15.86
N ALA A 115 4.34 2.79 15.13
CA ALA A 115 4.62 4.14 14.63
C ALA A 115 5.86 4.23 13.73
N THR A 116 6.16 3.16 12.99
CA THR A 116 7.27 3.13 12.02
C THR A 116 6.79 2.80 10.62
N GLY A 117 7.67 3.03 9.65
CA GLY A 117 7.47 2.72 8.24
C GLY A 117 8.78 2.93 7.48
N LEU A 118 8.77 2.74 6.16
CA LEU A 118 9.95 2.96 5.33
C LEU A 118 10.31 4.43 5.13
N ALA A 119 9.42 5.39 5.39
CA ALA A 119 9.68 6.80 5.12
C ALA A 119 10.79 7.41 5.98
N ARG A 120 11.00 6.86 7.20
CA ARG A 120 11.87 7.44 8.23
C ARG A 120 12.94 6.45 8.74
N PRO A 121 13.93 6.08 7.91
CA PRO A 121 15.03 5.21 8.34
C PRO A 121 15.90 5.82 9.44
N ASP A 122 15.87 7.15 9.62
CA ASP A 122 16.51 7.84 10.75
C ASP A 122 15.81 7.59 12.10
N PHE A 123 14.53 7.21 12.08
CA PHE A 123 13.76 6.87 13.28
C PHE A 123 13.78 5.36 13.54
N TYR A 124 13.53 4.55 12.51
CA TYR A 124 13.66 3.10 12.59
C TYR A 124 14.07 2.53 11.23
N ASP A 125 15.24 1.92 11.21
CA ASP A 125 15.89 1.45 10.00
C ASP A 125 15.44 0.02 9.64
N TRP A 126 14.27 -0.07 9.01
CA TRP A 126 13.68 -1.33 8.60
C TRP A 126 14.56 -2.16 7.66
N GLU A 127 15.40 -1.53 6.84
CA GLU A 127 16.31 -2.22 5.93
C GLU A 127 17.33 -3.05 6.72
N SER A 128 18.07 -2.43 7.64
CA SER A 128 19.05 -3.15 8.48
C SER A 128 18.38 -4.16 9.39
N GLU A 129 17.21 -3.83 9.92
CA GLU A 129 16.48 -4.68 10.85
C GLU A 129 15.85 -5.90 10.17
N ALA A 130 15.38 -5.76 8.93
CA ALA A 130 14.90 -6.86 8.10
C ALA A 130 16.05 -7.76 7.66
N LYS A 131 17.17 -7.18 7.22
CA LYS A 131 18.40 -7.93 6.89
C LYS A 131 18.83 -8.86 8.01
N LYS A 132 18.99 -8.33 9.22
CA LYS A 132 19.33 -9.12 10.42
C LYS A 132 18.31 -10.23 10.66
N ALA A 133 17.02 -9.93 10.52
CA ALA A 133 15.96 -10.90 10.77
C ALA A 133 15.96 -12.04 9.73
N VAL A 134 16.14 -11.75 8.45
CA VAL A 134 16.19 -12.78 7.40
C VAL A 134 17.46 -13.63 7.50
N GLU A 135 18.62 -13.03 7.81
CA GLU A 135 19.88 -13.77 8.02
C GLU A 135 19.80 -14.69 9.25
N GLN A 136 19.19 -14.21 10.34
CA GLN A 136 19.12 -14.94 11.60
C GLN A 136 18.07 -16.05 11.58
N ARG A 137 16.93 -15.83 10.93
CA ARG A 137 15.81 -16.78 10.93
C ARG A 137 15.77 -17.68 9.69
N LYS A 138 16.35 -17.25 8.58
CA LYS A 138 16.31 -17.94 7.27
C LYS A 138 14.87 -18.37 6.91
N PRO A 139 13.92 -17.42 6.82
CA PRO A 139 12.52 -17.73 6.57
C PRO A 139 12.28 -18.21 5.13
N ASP A 140 11.29 -19.07 4.94
CA ASP A 140 10.78 -19.45 3.61
C ASP A 140 9.81 -18.40 3.06
N LEU A 141 9.07 -17.75 3.96
CA LEU A 141 8.08 -16.72 3.68
C LEU A 141 8.30 -15.51 4.59
N VAL A 142 8.35 -14.32 3.99
CA VAL A 142 8.32 -13.04 4.70
C VAL A 142 6.97 -12.39 4.48
N VAL A 143 6.23 -12.12 5.56
CA VAL A 143 4.97 -11.37 5.54
C VAL A 143 5.26 -9.95 5.99
N VAL A 144 4.91 -8.96 5.16
CA VAL A 144 5.11 -7.54 5.44
C VAL A 144 3.76 -6.88 5.72
N ILE A 145 3.66 -6.19 6.85
CA ILE A 145 2.47 -5.44 7.27
C ILE A 145 2.91 -4.03 7.65
N MET A 146 3.08 -3.19 6.64
CA MET A 146 3.63 -1.85 6.82
C MET A 146 3.08 -0.87 5.77
N GLY A 147 3.02 0.39 6.18
CA GLY A 147 2.83 1.53 5.29
C GLY A 147 1.99 2.64 5.92
N GLY A 148 1.37 2.38 7.08
CA GLY A 148 0.42 3.32 7.69
C GLY A 148 1.07 4.63 8.12
N ASN A 149 2.40 4.61 8.34
CA ASN A 149 3.18 5.75 8.77
C ASN A 149 4.02 6.36 7.64
N ASP A 150 3.86 5.91 6.40
CA ASP A 150 4.74 6.34 5.30
C ASP A 150 4.27 7.61 4.59
N GLY A 151 3.04 8.06 4.83
CA GLY A 151 2.52 9.33 4.30
C GLY A 151 3.14 10.58 4.94
N GLN A 152 4.47 10.72 4.87
CA GLN A 152 5.26 11.83 5.42
C GLN A 152 6.55 12.05 4.61
N ASP A 153 7.33 13.06 4.97
CA ASP A 153 8.61 13.34 4.32
C ASP A 153 9.59 12.16 4.41
N LEU A 154 10.20 11.82 3.28
CA LEU A 154 11.26 10.82 3.23
C LEU A 154 12.55 11.42 3.78
N THR A 155 13.20 10.72 4.70
CA THR A 155 14.52 11.07 5.21
C THR A 155 15.60 10.15 4.69
N THR A 156 16.85 10.61 4.82
CA THR A 156 18.02 9.76 4.73
C THR A 156 18.18 8.97 6.04
N LYS A 157 18.91 7.85 5.99
CA LYS A 157 19.22 7.00 7.16
C LYS A 157 19.98 7.74 8.26
N SER A 158 20.78 8.74 7.92
CA SER A 158 21.50 9.59 8.88
C SER A 158 20.63 10.69 9.51
N GLY A 159 19.42 10.91 8.99
CA GLY A 159 18.58 12.07 9.31
C GLY A 159 19.14 13.40 8.80
N LYS A 160 20.32 13.39 8.16
CA LYS A 160 21.00 14.57 7.63
C LYS A 160 20.89 14.60 6.10
N GLY A 161 20.71 15.78 5.55
CA GLY A 161 20.59 16.00 4.11
C GLY A 161 19.17 16.37 3.67
N LYS A 162 18.96 16.42 2.36
CA LYS A 162 17.69 16.86 1.76
C LYS A 162 16.61 15.80 1.97
N ARG A 163 15.50 16.21 2.58
CA ARG A 163 14.27 15.40 2.67
C ARG A 163 13.50 15.50 1.37
N VAL A 164 12.77 14.44 1.02
CA VAL A 164 11.80 14.49 -0.07
C VAL A 164 10.43 14.77 0.55
N ALA A 165 9.89 15.96 0.29
CA ALA A 165 8.65 16.42 0.91
C ALA A 165 7.45 15.57 0.50
N TRP A 166 6.56 15.26 1.44
CA TRP A 166 5.32 14.55 1.17
C TRP A 166 4.49 15.28 0.09
N LYS A 167 3.90 14.52 -0.84
CA LYS A 167 3.14 15.02 -2.00
C LYS A 167 3.91 15.87 -3.00
N SER A 168 5.24 15.98 -2.90
CA SER A 168 6.05 16.54 -3.99
C SER A 168 6.14 15.57 -5.16
N ASP A 169 6.41 16.08 -6.37
CA ASP A 169 6.49 15.27 -7.60
C ASP A 169 7.47 14.10 -7.49
N GLY A 170 8.59 14.28 -6.78
CA GLY A 170 9.61 13.25 -6.60
C GLY A 170 9.34 12.27 -5.45
N TRP A 171 8.29 12.47 -4.64
CA TRP A 171 8.05 11.63 -3.47
C TRP A 171 7.70 10.20 -3.84
N ASN A 172 6.78 10.02 -4.80
CA ASN A 172 6.31 8.70 -5.20
C ASN A 172 7.43 7.83 -5.75
N ASP A 173 8.30 8.40 -6.58
CA ASP A 173 9.42 7.67 -7.18
C ASP A 173 10.48 7.35 -6.13
N ALA A 174 10.79 8.28 -5.23
CA ALA A 174 11.71 8.03 -4.14
C ALA A 174 11.19 6.97 -3.14
N TYR A 175 9.88 6.92 -2.89
CA TYR A 175 9.29 5.90 -2.03
C TYR A 175 9.24 4.54 -2.73
N LYS A 176 8.89 4.47 -4.02
CA LYS A 176 8.96 3.23 -4.82
C LYS A 176 10.37 2.64 -4.84
N ALA A 177 11.40 3.48 -5.03
CA ALA A 177 12.79 3.05 -4.99
C ALA A 177 13.12 2.40 -3.63
N ARG A 178 12.67 3.02 -2.53
CA ARG A 178 12.88 2.47 -1.19
C ARG A 178 12.15 1.16 -0.94
N VAL A 179 10.91 1.04 -1.42
CA VAL A 179 10.16 -0.23 -1.36
C VAL A 179 10.91 -1.30 -2.16
N ALA A 180 11.44 -0.97 -3.34
CA ALA A 180 12.21 -1.90 -4.16
C ALA A 180 13.51 -2.35 -3.47
N GLU A 181 14.26 -1.44 -2.86
CA GLU A 181 15.45 -1.76 -2.05
C GLU A 181 15.10 -2.71 -0.89
N PHE A 182 14.05 -2.38 -0.14
CA PHE A 182 13.57 -3.22 0.96
C PHE A 182 13.13 -4.61 0.49
N LEU A 183 12.38 -4.69 -0.61
CA LEU A 183 11.96 -5.95 -1.21
C LEU A 183 13.14 -6.78 -1.69
N SER A 184 14.16 -6.16 -2.28
CA SER A 184 15.37 -6.84 -2.74
C SER A 184 16.09 -7.54 -1.58
N GLU A 185 16.17 -6.89 -0.41
CA GLU A 185 16.82 -7.45 0.77
C GLU A 185 16.04 -8.68 1.31
N ILE A 186 14.72 -8.57 1.45
CA ILE A 186 13.93 -9.64 2.07
C ILE A 186 13.64 -10.81 1.12
N SER A 187 13.61 -10.57 -0.20
CA SER A 187 13.36 -11.60 -1.23
C SER A 187 14.62 -12.34 -1.68
N ALA A 188 15.80 -11.90 -1.24
CA ALA A 188 17.07 -12.57 -1.51
C ALA A 188 17.01 -14.06 -1.14
N ASP A 189 17.84 -14.88 -1.78
CA ASP A 189 17.89 -16.35 -1.60
C ASP A 189 16.58 -17.09 -1.97
N GLY A 190 15.74 -16.50 -2.83
CA GLY A 190 14.52 -17.16 -3.34
C GLY A 190 13.36 -17.19 -2.34
N ARG A 191 13.41 -16.37 -1.29
CA ARG A 191 12.37 -16.28 -0.27
C ARG A 191 11.09 -15.69 -0.87
N LYS A 192 9.94 -16.26 -0.50
CA LYS A 192 8.64 -15.71 -0.90
C LYS A 192 8.33 -14.48 -0.04
N VAL A 193 7.75 -13.46 -0.65
CA VAL A 193 7.32 -12.25 0.06
C VAL A 193 5.84 -12.04 -0.16
N LEU A 194 5.10 -11.83 0.94
CA LEU A 194 3.68 -11.46 0.93
C LEU A 194 3.54 -10.08 1.61
N TRP A 195 3.22 -9.06 0.83
CA TRP A 195 2.92 -7.73 1.37
C TRP A 195 1.41 -7.56 1.58
N LEU A 196 0.99 -7.41 2.83
CA LEU A 196 -0.40 -7.17 3.18
C LEU A 196 -0.72 -5.67 3.07
N GLY A 197 -1.66 -5.34 2.19
CA GLY A 197 -2.19 -3.98 2.06
C GLY A 197 -2.85 -3.53 3.36
N LEU A 198 -2.77 -2.23 3.64
CA LEU A 198 -3.43 -1.65 4.81
C LEU A 198 -4.95 -1.67 4.62
N PRO A 199 -5.73 -1.87 5.70
CA PRO A 199 -7.17 -1.73 5.64
C PRO A 199 -7.54 -0.31 5.20
N ARG A 200 -8.61 -0.19 4.39
CA ARG A 200 -9.17 1.11 4.02
C ARG A 200 -9.78 1.75 5.27
N THR A 201 -9.10 2.73 5.87
CA THR A 201 -9.67 3.55 6.93
C THR A 201 -10.54 4.63 6.30
N GLY A 202 -11.73 4.24 5.83
CA GLY A 202 -12.74 5.20 5.40
C GLY A 202 -13.49 5.74 6.62
N THR A 203 -13.48 7.04 6.84
CA THR A 203 -14.51 7.68 7.67
C THR A 203 -15.79 7.77 6.85
N THR A 204 -16.67 6.77 6.96
CA THR A 204 -18.11 7.06 6.78
C THR A 204 -18.52 7.93 7.94
N SER A 205 -18.72 9.23 7.70
CA SER A 205 -19.42 10.09 8.66
C SER A 205 -20.82 9.52 8.86
N SER A 206 -21.02 8.73 9.92
CA SER A 206 -22.36 8.45 10.40
C SER A 206 -22.89 9.73 11.02
N ASN A 207 -23.51 10.57 10.19
CA ASN A 207 -24.41 11.61 10.68
C ASN A 207 -25.59 10.87 11.29
N ARG A 208 -25.58 10.72 12.62
CA ARG A 208 -26.71 10.17 13.37
C ARG A 208 -27.61 11.34 13.73
N SER A 209 -28.88 11.15 13.38
CA SER A 209 -30.05 12.04 13.44
C SER A 209 -30.19 12.88 14.70
#